data_AF-X1KXH4-F1
#
_entry.id   AF-X1KXH4-F1
#
_cell.length_a   1.000
_cell.length_b   1.000
_cell.length_c   1.000
_cell.angle_alpha   90.00
_cell.angle_beta   90.00
_cell.angle_gamma   90.00
#
_symmetry.space_group_name_H-M   'P 1'
#
loop_
_entity.id
_entity.type
_entity.pdbx_description
1 polymer ?
#
loop_
_entity_poly.entity_id
_entity_poly.type
_entity_poly.pdbx_seq_one_letter_code
_entity_poly.pdbx_strand_id
1 'polypeptide(L)' 'MKIASHIAELPKSGIRDFFELVTTMDDVLSLGVGEPDFTTPWGIRESAIYALESGHTSYTSNLGLRTLRV' A
#
# COMPACT_ATOMS: atom_id res chain seq x y z
N MET A 1 -0.95 24.11 -16.42
CA MET A 1 -0.72 23.99 -14.96
C MET A 1 0.78 23.83 -14.75
N LYS A 2 1.42 24.71 -13.98
CA LYS A 2 2.89 24.69 -13.80
C LYS A 2 3.22 23.82 -12.58
N ILE A 3 3.90 22.70 -12.82
CA ILE A 3 4.43 21.82 -11.75
C ILE A 3 5.79 22.38 -11.29
N ALA A 4 6.17 22.13 -10.04
CA ALA A 4 7.48 22.49 -9.52
C ALA A 4 8.62 21.80 -10.28
N SER A 5 9.73 22.49 -10.53
CA SER A 5 10.83 22.00 -11.38
C SER A 5 11.43 20.68 -10.87
N HIS A 6 11.67 20.56 -9.57
CA HIS A 6 12.24 19.35 -8.97
C HIS A 6 11.37 18.09 -9.14
N ILE A 7 10.05 18.25 -9.35
CA ILE A 7 9.16 17.10 -9.64
C ILE A 7 9.35 16.63 -11.08
N ALA A 8 9.58 17.56 -12.02
CA ALA A 8 9.83 17.22 -13.42
C ALA A 8 11.18 16.51 -13.61
N GLU A 9 12.11 16.68 -12.67
CA GLU A 9 13.44 16.06 -12.67
C GLU A 9 13.47 14.67 -11.99
N LEU A 10 12.37 14.25 -11.34
CA LEU A 10 12.32 12.94 -10.69
C LEU A 10 12.46 11.81 -11.74
N PRO A 11 13.42 10.90 -11.58
CA PRO A 11 13.59 9.80 -12.54
C PRO A 11 12.42 8.82 -12.45
N LYS A 12 12.13 8.16 -13.57
CA LYS A 12 11.20 7.04 -13.60
C LYS A 12 11.74 5.88 -12.74
N SER A 13 10.86 5.18 -12.03
CA SER A 13 11.25 4.03 -11.22
C SER A 13 11.66 2.86 -12.11
N GLY A 14 12.95 2.52 -12.12
CA GLY A 14 13.46 1.36 -12.88
C GLY A 14 12.90 0.01 -12.40
N ILE A 15 12.59 -0.10 -11.10
CA ILE A 15 11.95 -1.30 -10.53
C ILE A 15 10.54 -1.49 -11.11
N ARG A 16 9.81 -0.39 -11.33
CA ARG A 16 8.47 -0.46 -11.92
C ARG A 16 8.51 -0.93 -13.37
N ASP A 17 9.47 -0.45 -14.16
CA ASP A 17 9.64 -0.86 -15.56
C ASP A 17 10.01 -2.34 -15.67
N PHE A 18 10.84 -2.82 -14.74
CA PHE A 18 11.15 -4.24 -14.61
C PHE A 18 9.91 -5.07 -14.24
N PHE A 19 9.10 -4.63 -13.28
CA PHE A 19 7.87 -5.33 -12.90
C PHE A 19 6.83 -5.39 -14.02
N GLU A 20 6.64 -4.28 -14.75
CA GLU A 20 5.72 -4.23 -15.90
C GLU A 20 6.16 -5.23 -16.98
N LEU A 21 7.46 -5.34 -17.25
CA LEU A 21 8.00 -6.33 -18.19
C LEU A 21 7.78 -7.78 -17.71
N VAL A 22 8.14 -8.08 -16.46
CA VAL A 22 8.02 -9.43 -15.89
C VAL A 22 6.57 -9.90 -15.84
N THR A 23 5.61 -9.00 -15.63
CA THR A 23 4.17 -9.33 -15.61
C THR A 23 3.66 -9.81 -16.98
N THR A 24 4.36 -9.47 -18.08
CA THR A 24 4.00 -9.91 -19.44
C THR A 24 4.64 -11.24 -19.84
N MET A 25 5.51 -11.81 -18.99
CA MET A 25 6.22 -13.06 -19.25
C MET A 25 5.56 -14.21 -18.50
N ASP A 26 5.26 -15.29 -19.22
CA ASP A 26 4.87 -16.56 -18.61
C ASP A 26 6.11 -17.28 -18.03
N ASP A 27 5.91 -18.10 -16.99
CA ASP A 27 6.94 -18.96 -16.38
C ASP A 27 8.14 -18.22 -15.75
N VAL A 28 7.88 -17.09 -15.07
CA VAL A 28 8.90 -16.35 -14.31
C VAL A 28 8.71 -16.50 -12.81
N LEU A 29 9.80 -16.81 -12.09
CA LEU A 29 9.86 -16.75 -10.63
C LEU A 29 10.19 -15.32 -10.17
N SER A 30 9.19 -14.62 -9.64
CA SER A 30 9.36 -13.25 -9.16
C SER A 30 9.97 -13.22 -7.75
N LEU A 31 11.26 -12.89 -7.67
CA LEU A 31 12.01 -12.70 -6.41
C LEU A 31 12.16 -11.22 -6.02
N GLY A 32 11.55 -10.31 -6.79
CA GLY A 32 11.65 -8.87 -6.57
C GLY A 32 10.52 -8.27 -5.73
N VAL A 33 9.47 -9.04 -5.45
CA VAL A 33 8.28 -8.59 -4.71
C VAL A 33 8.63 -8.41 -3.24
N GLY A 34 8.45 -7.19 -2.71
CA GLY A 34 8.75 -6.85 -1.32
C GLY A 34 7.55 -6.90 -0.37
N GLU A 35 6.38 -7.31 -0.84
CA GLU A 35 5.21 -7.53 0.02
C GLU A 35 5.13 -8.98 0.52
N PRO A 36 4.47 -9.23 1.67
CA PRO A 36 4.27 -10.58 2.16
C PRO A 36 3.41 -11.44 1.21
N ASP A 37 3.69 -12.74 1.16
CA ASP A 37 3.01 -13.73 0.32
C ASP A 37 1.74 -14.33 0.96
N PHE A 38 1.39 -13.91 2.18
CA PHE A 38 0.24 -14.41 2.92
C PHE A 38 -0.88 -13.39 3.02
N THR A 39 -2.11 -13.90 3.12
CA THR A 39 -3.28 -13.07 3.40
C THR A 39 -3.25 -12.58 4.84
N THR A 40 -3.63 -11.32 5.08
CA THR A 40 -3.84 -10.77 6.41
C THR A 40 -4.69 -11.72 7.29
N PRO A 41 -4.25 -12.02 8.53
CA PRO A 41 -4.98 -12.91 9.43
C PRO A 41 -6.48 -12.57 9.56
N TRP A 42 -7.32 -13.59 9.68
CA TRP A 42 -8.79 -13.43 9.70
C TRP A 42 -9.27 -12.48 10.81
N GLY A 43 -8.76 -12.60 12.04
CA GLY A 43 -9.17 -11.74 13.15
C GLY A 43 -8.88 -10.24 12.94
N ILE A 44 -7.85 -9.90 12.16
CA ILE A 44 -7.57 -8.52 11.78
C ILE A 44 -8.61 -8.02 10.77
N ARG A 45 -8.97 -8.87 9.78
CA ARG A 45 -10.01 -8.56 8.80
C ARG A 45 -11.38 -8.39 9.45
N GLU A 46 -11.74 -9.25 10.40
CA GLU A 46 -12.99 -9.12 11.17
C GLU A 46 -13.02 -7.85 12.00
N SER A 47 -11.93 -7.50 12.67
CA SER A 47 -11.86 -6.25 13.45
C SER A 47 -12.05 -5.02 12.57
N ALA A 48 -11.51 -5.04 11.33
CA ALA A 48 -11.71 -3.96 10.37
C ALA A 48 -13.16 -3.89 9.87
N ILE A 49 -13.79 -5.03 9.58
CA ILE A 49 -15.21 -5.11 9.19
C ILE A 49 -16.09 -4.56 10.33
N TYR A 50 -15.88 -5.05 11.56
CA TYR A 50 -16.62 -4.62 12.73
C TYR A 50 -16.48 -3.11 13.00
N ALA A 51 -15.28 -2.55 12.82
CA ALA A 51 -15.07 -1.11 12.97
C ALA A 51 -15.92 -0.30 11.98
N LEU A 52 -16.00 -0.74 10.73
CA LEU A 52 -16.85 -0.12 9.69
C LEU A 52 -18.34 -0.26 10.02
N GLU A 53 -18.80 -1.45 10.41
CA GLU A 53 -20.19 -1.71 10.81
C GLU A 53 -20.60 -0.87 12.02
N SER A 54 -19.68 -0.66 12.95
CA SER A 54 -19.88 0.16 14.16
C SER A 54 -19.77 1.67 13.90
N GLY A 55 -19.63 2.10 12.64
CA GLY A 55 -19.63 3.51 12.25
C GLY A 55 -18.32 4.27 12.50
N HIS A 56 -17.19 3.57 12.69
CA HIS A 56 -15.87 4.21 12.84
C HIS A 56 -15.31 4.69 11.49
N THR A 57 -15.98 5.67 10.89
CA THR A 57 -15.66 6.20 9.54
C THR A 57 -15.31 7.69 9.54
N SER A 58 -15.29 8.31 10.73
CA SER A 58 -15.01 9.73 10.92
C SER A 58 -13.53 10.01 11.18
N TYR A 59 -13.14 11.27 11.02
CA TYR A 59 -11.78 11.72 11.33
C TYR A 59 -11.39 11.42 12.78
N THR A 60 -10.09 11.17 12.96
CA THR A 60 -9.45 11.03 14.27
C THR A 60 -8.45 12.16 14.48
N SER A 61 -7.71 12.15 15.59
CA SER A 61 -6.61 13.10 15.80
C SER A 61 -5.58 13.02 14.66
N ASN A 62 -4.87 14.11 14.37
CA ASN A 62 -3.73 14.10 13.44
C ASN A 62 -2.65 13.06 13.82
N LEU A 63 -2.55 12.72 15.11
CA LEU A 63 -1.64 11.67 15.59
C LEU A 63 -2.24 10.26 15.45
N GLY A 64 -3.49 10.11 15.02
CA GLY A 64 -4.23 8.86 15.04
C GLY A 64 -4.86 8.54 16.40
N LEU A 65 -5.55 7.40 16.47
CA LEU A 65 -6.22 6.92 17.69
C LEU A 65 -5.20 6.64 18.81
N ARG A 66 -5.52 7.03 20.04
CA ARG A 66 -4.63 6.83 21.19
C ARG A 66 -4.39 5.34 21.48
N THR A 67 -5.41 4.52 21.29
CA THR A 67 -5.36 3.06 21.49
C THR A 67 -4.39 2.33 20.56
N LEU A 68 -4.00 2.94 19.43
CA LEU A 68 -3.07 2.36 18.45
C LEU A 68 -1.63 2.88 18.58
N ARG A 69 -1.38 3.80 19.52
CA ARG A 69 -0.11 4.55 19.64
C ARG A 69 0.73 4.19 20.88
N VAL A 70 0.35 3.15 21.60
CA VAL A 70 1.07 2.72 22.82
C VAL A 70 2.52 2.36 22.55
#